data_AF-A0A2T5HYG3-F1
#
_entry.id   AF-A0A2T5HYG3-F1
#
_cell.length_a   1.000
_cell.length_b   1.000
_cell.length_c   1.000
_cell.angle_alpha   90.00
_cell.angle_beta   90.00
_cell.angle_gamma   90.00
#
_symmetry.space_group_name_H-M   'P 1'
#
loop_
_entity.id
_entity.type
_entity.pdbx_description
1 polymer ?
#
loop_
_entity_poly.entity_id
_entity_poly.type
_entity_poly.pdbx_seq_one_letter_code
_entity_poly.pdbx_strand_id
1 'polypeptide(L)'
;MKRLILSACTLIMIAHIQLAFATLSSDTEKLLNWAEKTFPQFFPNPQATQNIEPWLFRYYPETGIYAGVNKSDNTAYVLGGPWGNNPAVVDTLANLITQIDSSGGDGGIAGCDTTDTLSGVSYSQSGNVVTVTTNGQCVTAPDISKTNLCQVPQQTAASGVSLLGSNTVTTSSIEGLSTSIPGLPNPFQAIVDAAANVKHCTMNAPAATANLVVNSDLCLDITAPITETLAGLPVTGIVVSPPVKYYTKGTYTSQTVSDCFTTDATTVSDAFTGEVWVKQSGSFVKIQ
;
A
#
# COMPACT_ATOMS: atom_id res chain seq x y z
N MET A 1 -26.49 22.10 -41.05
CA MET A 1 -27.29 21.11 -40.30
C MET A 1 -26.90 19.70 -40.75
N LYS A 2 -26.82 18.76 -39.80
CA LYS A 2 -26.46 17.32 -39.94
C LYS A 2 -24.98 16.99 -40.17
N ARG A 3 -24.28 16.69 -39.08
CA ARG A 3 -23.51 15.44 -38.82
C ARG A 3 -22.60 15.65 -37.59
N LEU A 4 -23.18 15.61 -36.39
CA LEU A 4 -22.47 15.69 -35.10
C LEU A 4 -22.96 14.62 -34.12
N ILE A 5 -23.40 13.47 -34.64
CA ILE A 5 -23.80 12.31 -33.84
C ILE A 5 -22.95 11.14 -34.32
N LEU A 6 -21.76 10.95 -33.76
CA LEU A 6 -20.97 9.70 -33.85
C LEU A 6 -19.72 9.68 -32.96
N SER A 7 -19.56 10.61 -32.00
CA SER A 7 -18.38 10.68 -31.12
C SER A 7 -18.74 10.58 -29.64
N ALA A 8 -19.57 9.61 -29.27
CA ALA A 8 -19.89 9.27 -27.87
C ALA A 8 -19.53 7.82 -27.49
N CYS A 9 -19.21 6.95 -28.46
CA CYS A 9 -18.90 5.54 -28.18
C CYS A 9 -17.40 5.24 -28.03
N THR A 10 -16.50 6.19 -28.28
CA THR A 10 -15.04 5.93 -28.27
C THR A 10 -14.32 6.37 -26.99
N LEU A 11 -14.98 7.06 -26.06
CA LEU A 11 -14.35 7.54 -24.82
C LEU A 11 -14.51 6.60 -23.62
N ILE A 12 -15.31 5.54 -23.72
CA ILE A 12 -15.60 4.63 -22.60
C ILE A 12 -14.56 3.48 -22.49
N MET A 13 -13.79 3.19 -23.54
CA MET A 13 -12.85 2.05 -23.53
C MET A 13 -11.46 2.36 -22.95
N ILE A 14 -11.10 3.63 -22.72
CA ILE A 14 -9.75 3.99 -22.22
C ILE A 14 -9.66 3.82 -20.68
N ALA A 15 -10.78 3.95 -19.95
CA ALA A 15 -10.81 3.78 -18.49
C ALA A 15 -10.78 2.29 -18.03
N HIS A 16 -11.17 1.34 -18.88
CA HIS A 16 -11.26 -0.08 -18.51
C HIS A 16 -9.91 -0.80 -18.51
N ILE A 17 -8.95 -0.31 -19.31
CA ILE A 17 -7.64 -0.95 -19.46
C ILE A 17 -6.83 -0.79 -18.16
N GLN A 18 -6.90 0.39 -17.52
CA GLN A 18 -6.15 0.67 -16.29
C GLN A 18 -6.68 -0.11 -15.08
N LEU A 19 -8.00 -0.33 -15.01
CA LEU A 19 -8.63 -1.11 -13.93
C LEU A 19 -8.23 -2.59 -13.99
N ALA A 20 -8.21 -3.19 -15.19
CA ALA A 20 -7.85 -4.59 -15.37
C ALA A 20 -6.38 -4.89 -15.01
N PHE A 21 -5.46 -3.96 -15.25
CA PHE A 21 -4.05 -4.12 -14.87
C PHE A 21 -3.85 -4.02 -13.35
N ALA A 22 -4.56 -3.12 -12.67
CA ALA A 22 -4.47 -2.97 -11.22
C ALA A 22 -5.04 -4.21 -10.50
N THR A 23 -6.16 -4.77 -10.97
CA THR A 23 -6.72 -6.02 -10.42
C THR A 23 -5.80 -7.20 -10.69
N LEU A 24 -5.24 -7.33 -11.90
CA LEU A 24 -4.33 -8.42 -12.24
C LEU A 24 -3.07 -8.42 -11.36
N SER A 25 -2.46 -7.25 -11.14
CA SER A 25 -1.27 -7.13 -10.28
C SER A 25 -1.57 -7.45 -8.82
N SER A 26 -2.67 -6.92 -8.28
CA SER A 26 -3.05 -7.15 -6.87
C SER A 26 -3.49 -8.60 -6.61
N ASP A 27 -4.24 -9.21 -7.53
CA ASP A 27 -4.61 -10.62 -7.44
C ASP A 27 -3.38 -11.53 -7.59
N THR A 28 -2.45 -11.20 -8.49
CA THR A 28 -1.19 -11.96 -8.60
C THR A 28 -0.39 -11.92 -7.31
N GLU A 29 -0.27 -10.75 -6.69
CA GLU A 29 0.39 -10.59 -5.38
C GLU A 29 -0.29 -11.42 -4.30
N LYS A 30 -1.62 -11.35 -4.22
CA LYS A 30 -2.43 -12.13 -3.26
C LYS A 30 -2.21 -13.64 -3.44
N LEU A 31 -2.23 -14.12 -4.68
CA LEU A 31 -1.98 -15.52 -5.01
C LEU A 31 -0.58 -15.96 -4.58
N LEU A 32 0.45 -15.20 -4.94
CA LEU A 32 1.83 -15.59 -4.68
C LEU A 32 2.19 -15.54 -3.19
N ASN A 33 1.68 -14.54 -2.45
CA ASN A 33 1.81 -14.49 -0.98
C ASN A 33 1.11 -15.67 -0.30
N TRP A 34 -0.08 -16.02 -0.77
CA TRP A 34 -0.80 -17.19 -0.25
C TRP A 34 -0.02 -18.48 -0.51
N ALA A 35 0.57 -18.61 -1.69
CA ALA A 35 1.37 -19.77 -2.05
C ALA A 35 2.61 -19.90 -1.15
N GLU A 36 3.31 -18.80 -0.87
CA GLU A 36 4.47 -18.76 0.05
C GLU A 36 4.10 -19.23 1.47
N LYS A 37 2.97 -18.80 2.00
CA LYS A 37 2.50 -19.19 3.33
C LYS A 37 1.99 -20.64 3.37
N THR A 38 1.33 -21.08 2.32
CA THR A 38 0.65 -22.39 2.28
C THR A 38 1.60 -23.52 1.89
N PHE A 39 2.58 -23.24 1.03
CA PHE A 39 3.52 -24.22 0.50
C PHE A 39 4.98 -23.80 0.67
N PRO A 40 5.46 -23.56 1.92
CA PRO A 40 6.82 -23.09 2.18
C PRO A 40 7.89 -24.08 1.73
N GLN A 41 7.57 -25.37 1.56
CA GLN A 41 8.50 -26.36 0.99
C GLN A 41 8.85 -26.10 -0.49
N PHE A 42 7.99 -25.37 -1.21
CA PHE A 42 8.21 -24.98 -2.61
C PHE A 42 8.59 -23.50 -2.72
N PHE A 43 8.03 -22.67 -1.83
CA PHE A 43 8.14 -21.21 -1.83
C PHE A 43 8.62 -20.71 -0.45
N PRO A 44 9.86 -21.04 -0.03
CA PRO A 44 10.31 -20.91 1.36
C PRO A 44 10.50 -19.47 1.86
N ASN A 45 10.66 -18.49 0.96
CA ASN A 45 10.94 -17.10 1.31
C ASN A 45 10.17 -16.14 0.40
N PRO A 46 9.58 -15.05 0.94
CA PRO A 46 8.91 -14.03 0.14
C PRO A 46 9.82 -13.36 -0.88
N GLN A 47 9.39 -13.33 -2.14
CA GLN A 47 10.13 -12.73 -3.26
C GLN A 47 9.37 -11.55 -3.88
N ALA A 48 10.11 -10.54 -4.38
CA ALA A 48 9.49 -9.46 -5.15
C ALA A 48 8.84 -10.01 -6.42
N THR A 49 7.59 -9.61 -6.70
CA THR A 49 6.99 -9.87 -8.01
C THR A 49 7.70 -9.02 -9.06
N GLN A 50 8.27 -9.71 -10.04
CA GLN A 50 8.90 -9.14 -11.21
C GLN A 50 7.90 -9.07 -12.36
N ASN A 51 8.08 -8.07 -13.22
CA ASN A 51 7.25 -7.86 -14.40
C ASN A 51 8.12 -7.91 -15.65
N ILE A 52 7.93 -8.93 -16.47
CA ILE A 52 8.54 -9.05 -17.80
C ILE A 52 7.45 -9.51 -18.76
N GLU A 53 7.15 -8.81 -19.85
CA GLU A 53 6.08 -9.26 -20.75
C GLU A 53 6.30 -10.70 -21.26
N PRO A 54 5.29 -11.61 -21.19
CA PRO A 54 3.91 -11.40 -20.71
C PRO A 54 3.64 -11.76 -19.22
N TRP A 55 4.65 -11.90 -18.37
CA TRP A 55 4.59 -12.44 -17.01
C TRP A 55 4.63 -11.41 -15.88
N LEU A 56 3.86 -11.70 -14.83
CA LEU A 56 4.10 -11.25 -13.45
C LEU A 56 4.53 -12.47 -12.64
N PHE A 57 5.74 -12.50 -12.10
CA PHE A 57 6.30 -13.73 -11.53
C PHE A 57 7.29 -13.50 -10.39
N ARG A 58 7.52 -14.54 -9.60
CA ARG A 58 8.56 -14.64 -8.56
C ARG A 58 9.48 -15.80 -8.87
N TYR A 59 10.76 -15.62 -8.60
CA TYR A 59 11.77 -16.68 -8.67
C TYR A 59 12.29 -16.98 -7.27
N TYR A 60 12.23 -18.25 -6.88
CA TYR A 60 12.67 -18.76 -5.58
C TYR A 60 14.03 -19.45 -5.76
N PRO A 61 15.15 -18.78 -5.46
CA PRO A 61 16.48 -19.30 -5.74
C PRO A 61 16.82 -20.57 -4.94
N GLU A 62 16.23 -20.76 -3.77
CA GLU A 62 16.47 -21.92 -2.91
C GLU A 62 15.91 -23.21 -3.51
N THR A 63 14.81 -23.12 -4.25
CA THR A 63 14.12 -24.26 -4.86
C THR A 63 14.26 -24.30 -6.38
N GLY A 64 14.77 -23.23 -6.99
CA GLY A 64 14.87 -23.08 -8.44
C GLY A 64 13.50 -23.01 -9.13
N ILE A 65 12.44 -22.63 -8.40
CA ILE A 65 11.08 -22.55 -8.91
C ILE A 65 10.75 -21.11 -9.33
N TYR A 66 10.07 -20.96 -10.45
CA TYR A 66 9.34 -19.77 -10.83
C TYR A 66 7.85 -20.02 -10.61
N ALA A 67 7.15 -19.04 -10.03
CA ALA A 67 5.70 -19.03 -9.97
C ALA A 67 5.19 -17.67 -10.47
N GLY A 68 4.16 -17.64 -11.30
CA GLY A 68 3.68 -16.40 -11.86
C GLY A 68 2.42 -16.52 -12.69
N VAL A 69 1.87 -15.38 -13.08
CA VAL A 69 0.68 -15.25 -13.92
C VAL A 69 1.07 -14.71 -15.28
N ASN A 70 0.55 -15.31 -16.33
CA ASN A 70 0.65 -14.77 -17.69
C ASN A 70 -0.47 -13.75 -17.92
N LYS A 71 -0.09 -12.51 -18.23
CA LYS A 71 -1.00 -11.38 -18.45
C LYS A 71 -1.84 -11.50 -19.71
N SER A 72 -1.47 -12.39 -20.64
CA SER A 72 -2.21 -12.58 -21.90
C SER A 72 -3.42 -13.49 -21.74
N ASP A 73 -3.33 -14.49 -20.86
CA ASP A 73 -4.37 -15.51 -20.65
C ASP A 73 -4.89 -15.58 -19.20
N ASN A 74 -4.38 -14.71 -18.31
CA ASN A 74 -4.71 -14.64 -16.89
C ASN A 74 -4.62 -15.99 -16.15
N THR A 75 -3.66 -16.83 -16.56
CA THR A 75 -3.44 -18.15 -15.99
C THR A 75 -2.17 -18.18 -15.16
N ALA A 76 -2.21 -18.89 -14.03
CA ALA A 76 -1.07 -19.09 -13.14
C ALA A 76 -0.27 -20.33 -13.57
N TYR A 77 1.05 -20.19 -13.52
CA TYR A 77 2.02 -21.20 -13.93
C TYR A 77 3.12 -21.36 -12.90
N VAL A 78 3.71 -22.55 -12.90
CA VAL A 78 4.96 -22.86 -12.20
C VAL A 78 5.97 -23.46 -13.17
N LEU A 79 7.25 -23.18 -12.97
CA LEU A 79 8.35 -23.67 -13.79
C LEU A 79 9.54 -24.00 -12.88
N GLY A 80 10.28 -25.06 -13.18
CA GLY A 80 11.42 -25.50 -12.38
C GLY A 80 11.02 -26.44 -11.23
N GLY A 81 12.02 -26.86 -10.44
CA GLY A 81 11.84 -27.82 -9.36
C GLY A 81 11.10 -29.09 -9.81
N PRO A 82 10.03 -29.52 -9.11
CA PRO A 82 9.28 -30.73 -9.45
C PRO A 82 8.46 -30.62 -10.75
N TRP A 83 8.30 -29.41 -11.31
CA TRP A 83 7.53 -29.18 -12.55
C TRP A 83 8.41 -29.19 -13.82
N GLY A 84 9.74 -29.29 -13.67
CA GLY A 84 10.66 -29.41 -14.79
C GLY A 84 10.84 -28.12 -15.60
N ASN A 85 11.35 -28.24 -16.83
CA ASN A 85 11.83 -27.10 -17.62
C ASN A 85 10.76 -26.44 -18.51
N ASN A 86 9.49 -26.85 -18.40
CA ASN A 86 8.39 -26.24 -19.14
C ASN A 86 7.38 -25.63 -18.14
N PRO A 87 6.80 -24.46 -18.44
CA PRO A 87 5.75 -23.90 -17.60
C PRO A 87 4.57 -24.88 -17.48
N ALA A 88 4.31 -25.33 -16.26
CA ALA A 88 3.15 -26.15 -15.93
C ALA A 88 2.01 -25.23 -15.50
N VAL A 89 0.84 -25.42 -16.11
CA VAL A 89 -0.40 -24.71 -15.73
C VAL A 89 -0.81 -25.18 -14.33
N VAL A 90 -1.11 -24.23 -13.45
CA VAL A 90 -1.74 -24.49 -12.16
C VAL A 90 -3.26 -24.40 -12.31
N ASP A 91 -3.77 -23.20 -12.58
CA ASP A 91 -5.18 -22.90 -12.87
C ASP A 91 -5.27 -21.42 -13.34
N THR A 92 -6.47 -20.97 -13.70
CA THR A 92 -6.75 -19.55 -13.92
C THR A 92 -6.60 -18.75 -12.62
N LEU A 93 -6.15 -17.50 -12.74
CA LEU A 93 -6.00 -16.61 -11.57
C LEU A 93 -7.34 -16.45 -10.82
N ALA A 94 -8.44 -16.28 -11.54
CA ALA A 94 -9.77 -16.10 -10.94
C ALA A 94 -10.21 -17.30 -10.08
N ASN A 95 -9.94 -18.54 -10.53
CA ASN A 95 -10.25 -19.73 -9.75
C ASN A 95 -9.41 -19.81 -8.47
N LEU A 96 -8.12 -19.47 -8.58
CA LEU A 96 -7.22 -19.50 -7.42
C LEU A 96 -7.57 -18.43 -6.39
N ILE A 97 -7.95 -17.21 -6.81
CA ILE A 97 -8.45 -16.18 -5.89
C ILE A 97 -9.71 -16.67 -5.17
N THR A 98 -10.66 -17.27 -5.92
CA THR A 98 -11.88 -17.84 -5.33
C THR A 98 -11.54 -18.93 -4.30
N GLN A 99 -10.54 -19.78 -4.57
CA GLN A 99 -10.07 -20.80 -3.66
C GLN A 99 -9.45 -20.21 -2.39
N ILE A 100 -8.63 -19.16 -2.52
CA ILE A 100 -8.01 -18.46 -1.39
C ILE A 100 -9.11 -17.88 -0.48
N ASP A 101 -10.06 -17.17 -1.09
CA ASP A 101 -11.16 -16.53 -0.35
C ASP A 101 -12.07 -17.55 0.34
N SER A 102 -12.33 -18.68 -0.31
CA SER A 102 -13.18 -19.75 0.24
C SER A 102 -12.49 -20.59 1.30
N SER A 103 -11.15 -20.64 1.30
CA SER A 103 -10.36 -21.45 2.25
C SER A 103 -9.96 -20.67 3.51
N GLY A 104 -10.22 -19.35 3.56
CA GLY A 104 -9.68 -18.48 4.60
C GLY A 104 -8.17 -18.32 4.51
N GLY A 105 -7.59 -18.56 3.33
CA GLY A 105 -6.16 -18.45 3.08
C GLY A 105 -5.70 -16.99 3.13
N ASP A 106 -4.58 -16.74 3.82
CA ASP A 106 -4.02 -15.40 3.94
C ASP A 106 -3.06 -15.08 2.78
N GLY A 107 -3.53 -14.32 1.78
CA GLY A 107 -2.70 -13.77 0.70
C GLY A 107 -2.13 -12.37 0.97
N GLY A 108 -2.28 -11.85 2.19
CA GLY A 108 -1.79 -10.54 2.58
C GLY A 108 -0.27 -10.46 2.65
N ILE A 109 0.27 -9.25 2.61
CA ILE A 109 1.70 -9.00 2.82
C ILE A 109 2.03 -9.24 4.29
N ALA A 110 3.08 -10.02 4.56
CA ALA A 110 3.45 -10.33 5.93
C ALA A 110 3.82 -9.04 6.67
N GLY A 111 2.97 -8.65 7.62
CA GLY A 111 3.14 -7.45 8.43
C GLY A 111 2.52 -6.16 7.90
N CYS A 112 1.85 -6.20 6.75
CA CYS A 112 1.00 -5.12 6.27
C CYS A 112 -0.42 -5.66 6.06
N ASP A 113 -1.37 -5.13 6.82
CA ASP A 113 -2.77 -5.32 6.53
C ASP A 113 -3.13 -4.55 5.25
N THR A 114 -3.49 -5.29 4.21
CA THR A 114 -3.87 -4.77 2.91
C THR A 114 -5.37 -4.95 2.61
N THR A 115 -6.20 -5.16 3.64
CA THR A 115 -7.63 -5.47 3.45
C THR A 115 -8.49 -4.25 3.06
N ASP A 116 -8.11 -3.04 3.49
CA ASP A 116 -8.82 -1.78 3.18
C ASP A 116 -7.91 -0.79 2.43
N THR A 117 -7.21 -1.28 1.41
CA THR A 117 -6.26 -0.46 0.65
C THR A 117 -6.93 0.34 -0.46
N LEU A 118 -6.29 1.46 -0.81
CA LEU A 118 -6.73 2.30 -1.90
C LEU A 118 -6.58 1.62 -3.28
N SER A 119 -7.67 1.58 -4.05
CA SER A 119 -7.67 1.05 -5.41
C SER A 119 -6.63 1.76 -6.30
N GLY A 120 -5.87 0.97 -7.07
CA GLY A 120 -4.80 1.46 -7.94
C GLY A 120 -3.45 1.61 -7.25
N VAL A 121 -3.36 1.37 -5.94
CA VAL A 121 -2.08 1.19 -5.24
C VAL A 121 -1.69 -0.27 -5.33
N SER A 122 -0.48 -0.55 -5.81
CA SER A 122 0.13 -1.87 -5.81
C SER A 122 1.05 -2.02 -4.61
N TYR A 123 1.02 -3.20 -4.01
CA TYR A 123 1.89 -3.59 -2.91
C TYR A 123 2.68 -4.83 -3.31
N SER A 124 3.95 -4.88 -3.00
CA SER A 124 4.79 -6.07 -3.20
C SER A 124 5.75 -6.25 -2.03
N GLN A 125 6.19 -7.48 -1.78
CA GLN A 125 7.12 -7.79 -0.69
C GLN A 125 8.31 -8.60 -1.19
N SER A 126 9.51 -8.27 -0.71
CA SER A 126 10.75 -9.01 -0.94
C SER A 126 11.50 -9.14 0.38
N GLY A 127 11.44 -10.34 0.98
CA GLY A 127 11.85 -10.52 2.38
C GLY A 127 11.14 -9.51 3.30
N ASN A 128 11.91 -8.68 4.00
CA ASN A 128 11.39 -7.66 4.91
C ASN A 128 11.11 -6.31 4.24
N VAL A 129 11.29 -6.19 2.91
CA VAL A 129 11.06 -4.94 2.19
C VAL A 129 9.70 -5.00 1.49
N VAL A 130 8.79 -4.12 1.89
CA VAL A 130 7.50 -3.90 1.23
C VAL A 130 7.64 -2.67 0.33
N THR A 131 7.15 -2.76 -0.90
CA THR A 131 7.07 -1.63 -1.82
C THR A 131 5.61 -1.29 -2.08
N VAL A 132 5.24 -0.03 -1.90
CA VAL A 132 3.89 0.49 -2.10
C VAL A 132 3.97 1.59 -3.16
N THR A 133 3.29 1.41 -4.28
CA THR A 133 3.38 2.37 -5.38
C THR A 133 2.09 2.49 -6.18
N THR A 134 1.87 3.66 -6.77
CA THR A 134 0.81 3.89 -7.77
C THR A 134 1.31 3.72 -9.21
N ASN A 135 2.53 3.19 -9.40
CA ASN A 135 3.16 2.97 -10.70
C ASN A 135 3.19 4.23 -11.59
N GLY A 136 3.40 5.39 -10.97
CA GLY A 136 3.47 6.69 -11.64
C GLY A 136 2.13 7.26 -12.10
N GLN A 137 1.01 6.61 -11.77
CA GLN A 137 -0.33 7.14 -12.02
C GLN A 137 -0.91 7.76 -10.74
N CYS A 138 -1.77 8.76 -10.89
CA CYS A 138 -2.46 9.35 -9.74
C CYS A 138 -3.77 8.59 -9.48
N VAL A 139 -3.89 8.02 -8.30
CA VAL A 139 -5.06 7.22 -7.90
C VAL A 139 -6.01 8.09 -7.07
N THR A 140 -7.32 7.94 -7.30
CA THR A 140 -8.32 8.69 -6.52
C THR A 140 -8.25 8.28 -5.06
N ALA A 141 -8.05 9.24 -4.16
CA ALA A 141 -8.03 9.07 -2.72
C ALA A 141 -9.19 9.86 -2.10
N PRO A 142 -10.43 9.31 -2.15
CA PRO A 142 -11.60 10.00 -1.62
C PRO A 142 -11.55 10.08 -0.08
N ASP A 143 -10.86 9.13 0.55
CA ASP A 143 -10.66 9.06 1.99
C ASP A 143 -9.17 9.01 2.29
N ILE A 144 -8.62 10.12 2.75
CA ILE A 144 -7.19 10.22 3.12
C ILE A 144 -6.86 9.49 4.42
N SER A 145 -7.86 9.09 5.22
CA SER A 145 -7.62 8.28 6.42
C SER A 145 -7.21 6.84 6.07
N LYS A 146 -7.55 6.38 4.87
CA LYS A 146 -7.15 5.07 4.30
C LYS A 146 -5.79 5.09 3.61
N THR A 147 -5.01 6.15 3.77
CA THR A 147 -3.65 6.24 3.22
C THR A 147 -2.62 5.50 4.07
N ASN A 148 -3.04 4.72 5.07
CA ASN A 148 -2.15 3.90 5.86
C ASN A 148 -1.60 2.76 4.98
N LEU A 149 -0.37 2.95 4.49
CA LEU A 149 0.25 2.13 3.43
C LEU A 149 0.68 0.75 3.90
N CYS A 150 0.65 0.50 5.20
CA CYS A 150 1.00 -0.77 5.80
C CYS A 150 0.50 -0.73 7.24
N GLN A 151 -0.78 -0.95 7.43
CA GLN A 151 -1.32 -1.01 8.79
C GLN A 151 -0.82 -2.29 9.47
N VAL A 152 -0.39 -2.20 10.73
CA VAL A 152 0.00 -3.39 11.48
C VAL A 152 -1.24 -4.25 11.71
N PRO A 153 -1.24 -5.55 11.33
CA PRO A 153 -2.39 -6.42 11.51
C PRO A 153 -2.81 -6.54 12.98
N GLN A 154 -4.12 -6.48 13.24
CA GLN A 154 -4.66 -6.72 14.58
C GLN A 154 -4.33 -8.15 15.03
N GLN A 155 -3.93 -8.31 16.29
CA GLN A 155 -3.62 -9.60 16.90
C GLN A 155 -4.79 -10.12 17.73
N THR A 156 -4.98 -11.44 17.75
CA THR A 156 -6.00 -12.12 18.57
C THR A 156 -5.49 -12.50 19.97
N ALA A 157 -4.20 -12.33 20.23
CA ALA A 157 -3.55 -12.55 21.51
C ALA A 157 -2.37 -11.57 21.69
N ALA A 158 -2.00 -11.29 22.94
CA ALA A 158 -0.82 -10.48 23.24
C ALA A 158 0.45 -11.19 22.77
N SER A 159 1.17 -10.61 21.81
CA SER A 159 2.42 -11.17 21.30
C SER A 159 3.64 -10.81 22.16
N GLY A 160 3.54 -9.74 22.96
CA GLY A 160 4.67 -9.19 23.71
C GLY A 160 5.75 -8.52 22.85
N VAL A 161 5.52 -8.35 21.55
CA VAL A 161 6.46 -7.67 20.64
C VAL A 161 6.12 -6.20 20.56
N SER A 162 7.06 -5.32 20.90
CA SER A 162 6.95 -3.88 20.74
C SER A 162 7.83 -3.41 19.59
N LEU A 163 7.28 -2.59 18.69
CA LEU A 163 7.96 -2.12 17.48
C LEU A 163 7.92 -0.59 17.40
N LEU A 164 9.09 0.04 17.34
CA LEU A 164 9.20 1.44 17.01
C LEU A 164 9.29 1.61 15.50
N GLY A 165 8.26 2.23 14.93
CA GLY A 165 8.19 2.66 13.56
C GLY A 165 8.71 4.09 13.38
N SER A 166 9.44 4.33 12.30
CA SER A 166 9.91 5.66 11.89
C SER A 166 9.64 5.86 10.41
N ASN A 167 9.04 6.99 10.04
CA ASN A 167 8.81 7.36 8.65
C ASN A 167 9.76 8.48 8.22
N THR A 168 10.45 8.29 7.10
CA THR A 168 11.26 9.33 6.46
C THR A 168 10.66 9.66 5.11
N VAL A 169 10.08 10.87 4.98
CA VAL A 169 9.59 11.39 3.72
C VAL A 169 10.75 12.04 2.97
N THR A 170 11.07 11.52 1.79
CA THR A 170 12.18 12.01 0.94
C THR A 170 11.72 13.12 0.00
N THR A 171 10.52 13.01 -0.55
CA THR A 171 9.93 14.04 -1.41
C THR A 171 8.44 14.09 -1.20
N SER A 172 7.87 15.28 -1.22
CA SER A 172 6.44 15.47 -1.11
C SER A 172 6.02 16.81 -1.69
N SER A 173 4.95 16.82 -2.48
CA SER A 173 4.43 18.02 -3.14
C SER A 173 2.91 17.94 -3.34
N ILE A 174 2.27 19.10 -3.36
CA ILE A 174 0.85 19.22 -3.72
C ILE A 174 0.72 20.14 -4.94
N GLU A 175 0.04 19.66 -5.96
CA GLU A 175 -0.38 20.44 -7.13
C GLU A 175 -1.88 20.77 -7.03
N GLY A 176 -2.31 21.87 -7.65
CA GLY A 176 -3.71 22.28 -7.66
C GLY A 176 -4.15 23.11 -6.43
N LEU A 177 -3.22 23.45 -5.53
CA LEU A 177 -3.44 24.41 -4.44
C LEU A 177 -2.47 25.58 -4.54
N SER A 178 -3.01 26.80 -4.41
CA SER A 178 -2.22 28.03 -4.43
C SER A 178 -2.87 29.12 -3.57
N THR A 179 -2.16 30.22 -3.36
CA THR A 179 -2.68 31.40 -2.67
C THR A 179 -2.86 32.56 -3.63
N SER A 180 -3.97 33.28 -3.56
CA SER A 180 -4.21 34.49 -4.35
C SER A 180 -3.61 35.76 -3.74
N ILE A 181 -3.01 35.67 -2.55
CA ILE A 181 -2.32 36.77 -1.87
C ILE A 181 -0.84 36.76 -2.28
N PRO A 182 -0.34 37.79 -3.00
CA PRO A 182 1.06 37.86 -3.39
C PRO A 182 1.99 37.92 -2.16
N GLY A 183 3.05 37.10 -2.16
CA GLY A 183 4.06 37.09 -1.11
C GLY A 183 3.72 36.23 0.12
N LEU A 184 2.54 35.59 0.17
CA LEU A 184 2.24 34.61 1.21
C LEU A 184 2.94 33.27 0.88
N PRO A 185 3.80 32.74 1.78
CA PRO A 185 4.37 31.40 1.60
C PRO A 185 3.26 30.36 1.50
N ASN A 186 3.46 29.32 0.70
CA ASN A 186 2.50 28.23 0.57
C ASN A 186 2.30 27.55 1.95
N PRO A 187 1.13 27.69 2.59
CA PRO A 187 0.90 27.16 3.94
C PRO A 187 0.84 25.62 3.97
N PHE A 188 0.65 24.98 2.81
CA PHE A 188 0.54 23.53 2.70
C PHE A 188 1.90 22.82 2.80
N GLN A 189 3.01 23.52 2.53
CA GLN A 189 4.35 22.95 2.68
C GLN A 189 4.66 22.58 4.13
N ALA A 190 4.24 23.41 5.09
CA ALA A 190 4.48 23.14 6.52
C ALA A 190 3.72 21.91 7.04
N ILE A 191 2.53 21.63 6.49
CA ILE A 191 1.75 20.43 6.82
C ILE A 191 2.48 19.18 6.31
N VAL A 192 3.02 19.28 5.10
CA VAL A 192 3.80 18.23 4.45
C VAL A 192 5.10 17.96 5.23
N ASP A 193 5.80 19.00 5.67
CA ASP A 193 7.04 18.88 6.44
C ASP A 193 6.79 18.30 7.85
N ALA A 194 5.63 18.59 8.46
CA ALA A 194 5.25 18.08 9.78
C ALA A 194 4.92 16.57 9.80
N ALA A 195 4.54 16.00 8.65
CA ALA A 195 4.33 14.55 8.51
C ALA A 195 5.65 13.77 8.35
N ALA A 196 6.75 14.45 8.02
CA ALA A 196 8.06 13.84 7.90
C ALA A 196 8.67 13.58 9.30
N ASN A 197 9.18 12.37 9.54
CA ASN A 197 9.87 11.97 10.78
C ASN A 197 8.98 11.76 12.01
N VAL A 198 7.69 11.50 11.81
CA VAL A 198 6.83 11.03 12.90
C VAL A 198 7.21 9.59 13.26
N LYS A 199 7.40 9.34 14.55
CA LYS A 199 7.66 8.02 15.12
C LYS A 199 6.42 7.50 15.84
N HIS A 200 6.05 6.28 15.52
CA HIS A 200 4.92 5.57 16.12
C HIS A 200 5.41 4.25 16.69
N CYS A 201 4.99 3.88 17.90
CA CYS A 201 5.31 2.57 18.45
C CYS A 201 4.07 1.69 18.54
N THR A 202 4.18 0.43 18.14
CA THR A 202 3.10 -0.55 18.22
C THR A 202 3.46 -1.65 19.21
N MET A 203 2.63 -1.82 20.23
CA MET A 203 2.68 -2.94 21.16
C MET A 203 1.92 -4.15 20.60
N ASN A 204 2.31 -5.33 21.08
CA ASN A 204 1.74 -6.61 20.67
C ASN A 204 1.67 -6.79 19.15
N ALA A 205 2.68 -6.30 18.42
CA ALA A 205 2.74 -6.45 16.98
C ALA A 205 3.04 -7.91 16.57
N PRO A 206 2.64 -8.37 15.38
CA PRO A 206 3.06 -9.69 14.89
C PRO A 206 4.59 -9.78 14.73
N ALA A 207 5.20 -10.93 15.01
CA ALA A 207 6.67 -11.07 14.91
C ALA A 207 7.20 -10.80 13.49
N ALA A 208 6.38 -11.04 12.46
CA ALA A 208 6.70 -10.80 11.06
C ALA A 208 6.87 -9.31 10.69
N THR A 209 6.40 -8.37 11.53
CA THR A 209 6.62 -6.92 11.30
C THR A 209 7.93 -6.41 11.90
N ALA A 210 8.73 -7.25 12.56
CA ALA A 210 10.02 -6.84 13.07
C ALA A 210 11.01 -6.59 11.92
N ASN A 211 11.65 -5.41 11.90
CA ASN A 211 12.62 -5.02 10.86
C ASN A 211 12.01 -4.87 9.46
N LEU A 212 10.72 -4.56 9.38
CA LEU A 212 10.02 -4.28 8.13
C LEU A 212 10.48 -2.92 7.59
N VAL A 213 10.75 -2.87 6.29
CA VAL A 213 11.06 -1.65 5.54
C VAL A 213 9.96 -1.45 4.51
N VAL A 214 9.19 -0.37 4.60
CA VAL A 214 8.12 -0.07 3.63
C VAL A 214 8.55 1.14 2.82
N ASN A 215 8.87 0.92 1.55
CA ASN A 215 9.15 1.99 0.59
C ASN A 215 7.86 2.39 -0.11
N SER A 216 7.53 3.68 -0.10
CA SER A 216 6.34 4.23 -0.74
C SER A 216 6.70 5.23 -1.84
N ASP A 217 6.02 5.15 -2.98
CA ASP A 217 6.09 6.11 -4.09
C ASP A 217 4.69 6.28 -4.71
N LEU A 218 4.00 7.33 -4.27
CA LEU A 218 2.56 7.50 -4.51
C LEU A 218 2.25 8.84 -5.17
N CYS A 219 1.31 8.81 -6.11
CA CYS A 219 0.51 9.97 -6.48
C CYS A 219 -0.96 9.73 -6.13
N LEU A 220 -1.54 10.62 -5.33
CA LEU A 220 -2.94 10.57 -4.90
C LEU A 220 -3.69 11.79 -5.48
N ASP A 221 -4.83 11.56 -6.11
CA ASP A 221 -5.81 12.60 -6.41
C ASP A 221 -6.70 12.80 -5.18
N ILE A 222 -6.44 13.89 -4.45
CA ILE A 222 -7.13 14.29 -3.22
C ILE A 222 -8.12 15.43 -3.47
N THR A 223 -8.56 15.63 -4.71
CA THR A 223 -9.50 16.71 -5.07
C THR A 223 -10.76 16.67 -4.23
N ALA A 224 -11.34 15.48 -4.04
CA ALA A 224 -12.58 15.30 -3.28
C ALA A 224 -12.44 15.73 -1.80
N PRO A 225 -11.53 15.14 -0.99
CA PRO A 225 -11.42 15.50 0.43
C PRO A 225 -10.98 16.95 0.64
N ILE A 226 -10.18 17.53 -0.26
CA ILE A 226 -9.80 18.95 -0.21
C ILE A 226 -11.01 19.85 -0.49
N THR A 227 -11.79 19.53 -1.52
CA THR A 227 -12.98 20.32 -1.86
C THR A 227 -14.00 20.27 -0.71
N GLU A 228 -14.20 19.11 -0.10
CA GLU A 228 -15.09 18.95 1.07
C GLU A 228 -14.59 19.75 2.28
N THR A 229 -13.31 19.62 2.62
CA THR A 229 -12.70 20.35 3.77
C THR A 229 -12.82 21.87 3.59
N LEU A 230 -12.60 22.37 2.37
CA LEU A 230 -12.63 23.80 2.07
C LEU A 230 -14.05 24.34 1.89
N ALA A 231 -15.01 23.52 1.46
CA ALA A 231 -16.42 23.93 1.37
C ALA A 231 -16.99 24.34 2.75
N GLY A 232 -16.43 23.82 3.84
CA GLY A 232 -16.80 24.17 5.21
C GLY A 232 -16.12 25.42 5.78
N LEU A 233 -15.18 26.04 5.07
CA LEU A 233 -14.33 27.11 5.60
C LEU A 233 -14.37 28.37 4.72
N PRO A 234 -14.64 29.56 5.27
CA PRO A 234 -14.48 30.82 4.55
C PRO A 234 -12.99 31.21 4.49
N VAL A 235 -12.20 30.47 3.70
CA VAL A 235 -10.78 30.77 3.50
C VAL A 235 -10.59 31.77 2.35
N THR A 236 -10.59 33.06 2.69
CA THR A 236 -10.17 34.10 1.74
C THR A 236 -8.70 33.92 1.39
N GLY A 237 -8.38 33.83 0.11
CA GLY A 237 -6.98 33.81 -0.34
C GLY A 237 -6.44 32.45 -0.78
N ILE A 238 -7.21 31.36 -0.68
CA ILE A 238 -6.82 30.03 -1.18
C ILE A 238 -7.51 29.78 -2.52
N VAL A 239 -6.76 29.33 -3.52
CA VAL A 239 -7.25 28.98 -4.85
C VAL A 239 -7.04 27.48 -5.07
N VAL A 240 -8.14 26.79 -5.33
CA VAL A 240 -8.16 25.37 -5.69
C VAL A 240 -8.32 25.25 -7.20
N SER A 241 -7.39 24.58 -7.86
CA SER A 241 -7.45 24.26 -9.29
C SER A 241 -7.42 22.75 -9.48
N PRO A 242 -8.58 22.10 -9.61
CA PRO A 242 -8.64 20.66 -9.82
C PRO A 242 -7.90 20.20 -11.11
N PRO A 243 -7.33 18.98 -11.12
CA PRO A 243 -7.23 18.06 -9.99
C PRO A 243 -6.19 18.52 -8.95
N VAL A 244 -6.49 18.30 -7.67
CA VAL A 244 -5.53 18.47 -6.58
C VAL A 244 -4.79 17.16 -6.37
N LYS A 245 -3.48 17.16 -6.67
CA LYS A 245 -2.65 15.95 -6.62
C LYS A 245 -1.63 16.06 -5.52
N TYR A 246 -1.47 14.99 -4.75
CA TYR A 246 -0.44 14.84 -3.73
C TYR A 246 0.54 13.77 -4.14
N TYR A 247 1.82 14.16 -4.26
CA TYR A 247 2.92 13.25 -4.53
C TYR A 247 3.68 13.04 -3.23
N THR A 248 4.01 11.79 -2.92
CA THR A 248 4.83 11.45 -1.75
C THR A 248 5.72 10.26 -2.02
N LYS A 249 6.97 10.38 -1.58
CA LYS A 249 7.95 9.30 -1.58
C LYS A 249 8.61 9.23 -0.23
N GLY A 250 8.65 8.04 0.35
CA GLY A 250 9.20 7.87 1.68
C GLY A 250 9.53 6.43 2.00
N THR A 251 10.15 6.25 3.15
CA THR A 251 10.49 4.95 3.69
C THR A 251 10.05 4.90 5.14
N TYR A 252 9.24 3.91 5.48
CA TYR A 252 8.97 3.52 6.85
C TYR A 252 9.88 2.36 7.24
N THR A 253 10.37 2.37 8.47
CA THR A 253 11.14 1.26 9.06
C THR A 253 10.58 0.93 10.43
N SER A 254 10.53 -0.35 10.78
CA SER A 254 10.20 -0.80 12.13
C SER A 254 11.41 -1.48 12.79
N GLN A 255 11.56 -1.31 14.10
CA GLN A 255 12.58 -2.00 14.89
C GLN A 255 12.00 -2.47 16.21
N THR A 256 12.42 -3.64 16.69
CA THR A 256 11.98 -4.14 17.99
C THR A 256 12.57 -3.30 19.12
N VAL A 257 11.72 -2.93 20.08
CA VAL A 257 12.09 -2.20 21.29
C VAL A 257 11.58 -2.94 22.52
N SER A 258 12.18 -2.68 23.68
CA SER A 258 11.77 -3.32 24.93
C SER A 258 10.47 -2.76 25.49
N ASP A 259 10.21 -1.47 25.30
CA ASP A 259 9.01 -0.78 25.80
C ASP A 259 8.72 0.47 24.95
N CYS A 260 7.52 0.52 24.36
CA CYS A 260 7.06 1.64 23.56
C CYS A 260 7.02 2.98 24.30
N PHE A 261 6.70 2.99 25.59
CA PHE A 261 6.55 4.22 26.39
C PHE A 261 7.89 4.87 26.74
N THR A 262 8.99 4.15 26.59
CA THR A 262 10.36 4.66 26.84
C THR A 262 11.03 5.22 25.58
N THR A 263 10.39 5.11 24.42
CA THR A 263 10.93 5.57 23.14
C THR A 263 10.69 7.05 22.88
N ASP A 264 11.24 7.55 21.78
CA ASP A 264 10.95 8.88 21.24
C ASP A 264 9.73 8.90 20.30
N ALA A 265 8.89 7.86 20.33
CA ALA A 265 7.60 7.88 19.65
C ALA A 265 6.72 9.05 20.14
N THR A 266 5.94 9.62 19.24
CA THR A 266 4.91 10.62 19.55
C THR A 266 3.54 9.97 19.80
N THR A 267 3.38 8.73 19.34
CA THR A 267 2.15 7.95 19.46
C THR A 267 2.48 6.49 19.75
N VAL A 268 1.63 5.83 20.53
CA VAL A 268 1.71 4.39 20.82
C VAL A 268 0.35 3.78 20.50
N SER A 269 0.33 2.59 19.91
CA SER A 269 -0.88 1.77 19.78
C SER A 269 -0.64 0.36 20.29
N ASP A 270 -1.70 -0.36 20.63
CA ASP A 270 -1.66 -1.78 20.95
C ASP A 270 -2.46 -2.59 19.92
N ALA A 271 -1.77 -3.42 19.14
CA ALA A 271 -2.39 -4.21 18.08
C ALA A 271 -3.27 -5.36 18.60
N PHE A 272 -3.20 -5.70 19.89
CA PHE A 272 -4.08 -6.69 20.51
C PHE A 272 -5.35 -6.04 21.08
N THR A 273 -5.21 -4.97 21.86
CA THR A 273 -6.33 -4.34 22.57
C THR A 273 -7.02 -3.24 21.75
N GLY A 274 -6.35 -2.68 20.74
CA GLY A 274 -6.82 -1.53 19.96
C GLY A 274 -6.65 -0.18 20.66
N GLU A 275 -5.99 -0.16 21.82
CA GLU A 275 -5.77 1.06 22.60
C GLU A 275 -4.74 1.98 21.93
N VAL A 276 -4.91 3.30 22.11
CA VAL A 276 -4.03 4.32 21.51
C VAL A 276 -3.65 5.39 22.54
N TRP A 277 -2.37 5.77 22.54
CA TRP A 277 -1.82 6.83 23.36
C TRP A 277 -1.11 7.88 22.51
N VAL A 278 -1.17 9.13 22.94
CA VAL A 278 -0.47 10.26 22.32
C VAL A 278 0.42 10.92 23.36
N LYS A 279 1.64 11.29 22.96
CA LYS A 279 2.58 12.00 23.82
C LYS A 279 2.18 13.48 23.92
N GLN A 280 1.77 13.90 25.10
CA GLN A 280 1.40 15.28 25.42
C GLN A 280 2.28 15.77 26.57
N SER A 281 2.97 16.89 26.37
CA SER A 281 3.84 17.50 27.41
C SER A 281 4.85 16.53 28.04
N GLY A 282 5.38 15.60 27.23
CA GLY A 282 6.35 14.60 27.65
C GLY A 282 5.78 13.30 28.24
N SER A 283 4.47 13.20 28.44
CA SER A 283 3.80 11.99 28.98
C SER A 283 2.80 11.42 27.98
N PHE A 284 2.61 10.09 27.99
CA PHE A 284 1.61 9.45 27.15
C PHE A 284 0.23 9.48 27.81
N VAL A 285 -0.75 9.98 27.06
CA VAL A 285 -2.16 10.04 27.47
C VAL A 285 -2.96 9.11 26.58
N LYS A 286 -3.73 8.20 27.19
CA LYS A 286 -4.62 7.29 26.47
C LYS A 286 -5.79 8.09 25.88
N ILE A 287 -6.07 7.89 24.60
CA ILE A 287 -7.14 8.58 23.86
C ILE A 287 -8.20 7.63 23.32
N GLN A 288 -7.89 6.35 23.23
CA GLN A 288 -8.78 5.27 22.81
C GLN A 288 -8.42 3.99 23.57
#